data_AF-A0A9N9NNR4-F1
#
_entry.id   AF-A0A9N9NNR4-F1
#
_cell.length_a   1.000
_cell.length_b   1.000
_cell.length_c   1.000
_cell.angle_alpha   90.00
_cell.angle_beta   90.00
_cell.angle_gamma   90.00
#
_symmetry.space_group_name_H-M   'P 1'
#
loop_
_entity.id
_entity.type
_entity.pdbx_description
1 polymer ?
#
loop_
_entity_poly.entity_id
_entity_poly.type
_entity_poly.pdbx_seq_one_letter_code
_entity_poly.pdbx_strand_id
1 'polypeptide(L)'
;MDYFWSFFFCLDVDEEKQRKFVLDICTKIISHPYEQVNPSLSLGNHHYGRDMDQLLQKAFRSKNVNVTHQFYSNIYVDYEEDTLRDVLLINKTWIKPFIQRLKKLDKEKRKEWKQKCINSPHSVDEKKNHLINNIENILPSFKYLIDFEVFVIFGSEHGIYIIVETKNLDTNYGRSERLVKNVARNNFKIQAKKYKQFAKEEFIVKVIEAFYINESFTIVDKQDRKIIRIINFQHVVGIWGLIYLNEMFLILTSALILVAIVTTCYTRGINGVFEIIDEITS
;
A
#
# COMPACT_ATOMS: atom_id res chain seq x y z
N MET A 1 29.78 26.33 -12.24
CA MET A 1 29.21 25.28 -13.12
C MET A 1 28.20 24.38 -12.39
N ASP A 2 28.32 24.16 -11.08
CA ASP A 2 27.45 23.24 -10.33
C ASP A 2 26.02 23.74 -10.02
N TYR A 3 25.76 25.05 -10.09
CA TYR A 3 24.45 25.64 -9.79
C TYR A 3 23.41 25.47 -10.91
N PHE A 4 23.84 25.26 -12.17
CA PHE A 4 22.92 25.14 -13.31
C PHE A 4 22.30 23.74 -13.42
N TRP A 5 22.99 22.70 -12.95
CA TRP A 5 22.49 21.32 -13.03
C TRP A 5 21.37 21.01 -12.03
N SER A 6 21.31 21.70 -10.88
CA SER A 6 20.23 21.51 -9.90
C SER A 6 18.87 22.01 -10.36
N PHE A 7 18.85 22.96 -11.31
CA PHE A 7 17.62 23.53 -11.87
C PHE A 7 16.86 22.54 -12.76
N PHE A 8 17.58 21.61 -13.40
CA PHE A 8 17.00 20.65 -14.36
C PHE A 8 16.70 19.27 -13.76
N PHE A 9 16.98 19.04 -12.47
CA PHE A 9 16.66 17.76 -11.85
C PHE A 9 15.15 17.63 -11.65
N CYS A 10 14.50 16.89 -12.54
CA CYS A 10 13.08 16.57 -12.46
C CYS A 10 12.87 15.26 -11.70
N LEU A 11 11.96 15.29 -10.73
CA LEU A 11 11.45 14.06 -10.12
C LEU A 11 10.50 13.40 -11.12
N ASP A 12 10.83 12.17 -11.51
CA ASP A 12 9.97 11.38 -12.38
C ASP A 12 9.78 9.98 -11.78
N VAL A 13 8.55 9.71 -11.34
CA VAL A 13 8.17 8.41 -10.76
C VAL A 13 8.16 7.31 -11.83
N ASP A 14 8.00 7.66 -13.10
CA ASP A 14 8.03 6.74 -14.23
C ASP A 14 9.46 6.42 -14.69
N GLU A 15 10.46 7.20 -14.28
CA GLU A 15 11.88 6.90 -14.52
C GLU A 15 12.36 5.71 -13.66
N GLU A 16 12.88 4.68 -14.32
CA GLU A 16 13.14 3.38 -13.69
C GLU A 16 14.24 3.42 -12.64
N LYS A 17 15.32 4.19 -12.88
CA LYS A 17 16.48 4.26 -11.99
C LYS A 17 16.14 4.98 -10.69
N GLN A 18 15.47 6.13 -10.75
CA GLN A 18 14.96 6.90 -9.62
C GLN A 18 13.98 6.04 -8.82
N ARG A 19 13.04 5.39 -9.50
CA ARG A 19 12.05 4.54 -8.84
C ARG A 19 12.68 3.36 -8.11
N LYS A 20 13.57 2.60 -8.76
CA LYS A 20 14.27 1.48 -8.12
C LYS A 20 15.05 1.95 -6.89
N PHE A 21 15.73 3.09 -6.98
CA PHE A 21 16.49 3.65 -5.87
C PHE A 21 15.60 4.06 -4.69
N VAL A 22 14.52 4.81 -4.94
CA VAL A 22 13.61 5.25 -3.88
C VAL A 22 12.92 4.05 -3.20
N LEU A 23 12.46 3.07 -3.98
CA LEU A 23 11.80 1.88 -3.45
C LEU A 23 12.76 0.98 -2.64
N ASP A 24 14.03 0.88 -3.04
CA ASP A 24 15.06 0.16 -2.30
C ASP A 24 15.29 0.78 -0.91
N ILE A 25 15.44 2.11 -0.86
CA ILE A 25 15.57 2.86 0.40
C ILE A 25 14.32 2.67 1.28
N CYS A 26 13.12 2.83 0.71
CA CYS A 26 11.88 2.61 1.44
C CYS A 26 11.83 1.18 2.03
N THR A 27 12.19 0.18 1.22
CA THR A 27 12.20 -1.22 1.63
C THR A 27 13.16 -1.47 2.79
N LYS A 28 14.36 -0.87 2.75
CA LYS A 28 15.35 -0.97 3.84
C LYS A 28 14.84 -0.33 5.13
N ILE A 29 14.26 0.87 5.06
CA ILE A 29 13.69 1.57 6.23
C ILE A 29 12.51 0.77 6.84
N ILE A 30 11.58 0.30 6.00
CA ILE A 30 10.41 -0.49 6.42
C ILE A 30 10.84 -1.85 7.01
N SER A 31 11.97 -2.40 6.55
CA SER A 31 12.48 -3.69 7.02
C SER A 31 13.31 -3.60 8.30
N HIS A 32 13.70 -2.39 8.73
CA HIS A 32 14.54 -2.21 9.90
C HIS A 32 13.74 -2.34 11.22
N PRO A 33 14.16 -3.17 12.18
CA PRO A 33 13.41 -3.43 13.41
C PRO A 33 13.26 -2.20 14.32
N TYR A 34 12.01 -1.84 14.64
CA TYR A 34 11.67 -0.69 15.49
C TYR A 34 12.27 -0.77 16.92
N GLU A 35 12.50 -1.98 17.44
CA GLU A 35 13.00 -2.19 18.81
C GLU A 35 14.54 -2.04 18.94
N GLN A 36 15.25 -1.79 17.83
CA GLN A 36 16.70 -1.59 17.79
C GLN A 36 17.10 -0.16 17.38
N VAL A 37 16.15 0.78 17.44
CA VAL A 37 16.31 2.11 16.84
C VAL A 37 17.26 2.98 17.69
N ASN A 38 18.47 3.14 17.20
CA ASN A 38 19.21 4.39 17.37
C ASN A 38 18.47 5.47 16.56
N PRO A 39 18.48 6.74 17.00
CA PRO A 39 17.78 7.83 16.30
C PRO A 39 18.21 8.01 14.85
N SER A 40 19.36 7.44 14.45
CA SER A 40 19.86 7.42 13.08
C SER A 40 20.09 5.99 12.58
N LEU A 41 19.45 5.65 11.47
CA LEU A 41 19.54 4.37 10.79
C LEU A 41 20.52 4.47 9.60
N SER A 42 21.62 3.72 9.65
CA SER A 42 22.50 3.53 8.49
C SER A 42 21.93 2.50 7.52
N LEU A 43 21.73 2.88 6.27
CA LEU A 43 21.26 2.00 5.19
C LEU A 43 22.41 1.35 4.42
N GLY A 44 23.66 1.66 4.76
CA GLY A 44 24.88 1.11 4.15
C GLY A 44 25.42 1.89 2.95
N ASN A 45 26.49 1.37 2.35
CA ASN A 45 27.24 2.03 1.28
C ASN A 45 26.49 1.97 -0.05
N HIS A 46 26.20 3.15 -0.57
CA HIS A 46 25.48 3.48 -1.78
C HIS A 46 26.41 4.37 -2.60
N HIS A 47 27.16 3.79 -3.55
CA HIS A 47 28.00 4.57 -4.46
C HIS A 47 27.09 5.19 -5.54
N TYR A 48 26.52 6.35 -5.25
CA TYR A 48 25.69 7.07 -6.22
C TYR A 48 26.22 8.47 -6.45
N GLY A 49 26.03 8.96 -7.68
CA GLY A 49 26.41 10.31 -8.09
C GLY A 49 25.49 11.37 -7.50
N ARG A 50 25.90 12.64 -7.68
CA ARG A 50 25.26 13.86 -7.17
C ARG A 50 23.76 13.98 -7.46
N ASP A 51 23.27 13.39 -8.56
CA ASP A 51 21.84 13.40 -8.92
C ASP A 51 20.96 12.66 -7.90
N MET A 52 21.52 11.66 -7.19
CA MET A 52 20.77 10.91 -6.19
C MET A 52 20.60 11.67 -4.87
N ASP A 53 21.50 12.60 -4.53
CA ASP A 53 21.31 13.45 -3.35
C ASP A 53 20.08 14.37 -3.52
N GLN A 54 19.89 14.89 -4.74
CA GLN A 54 18.71 15.71 -5.06
C GLN A 54 17.44 14.86 -5.07
N LEU A 55 17.52 13.62 -5.57
CA LEU A 55 16.43 12.64 -5.48
C LEU A 55 16.03 12.38 -4.03
N LEU A 56 16.99 12.11 -3.15
CA LEU A 56 16.75 11.87 -1.73
C LEU A 56 16.04 13.05 -1.07
N GLN A 57 16.54 14.27 -1.28
CA GLN A 57 15.94 15.47 -0.71
C GLN A 57 14.51 15.66 -1.22
N LYS A 58 14.28 15.58 -2.53
CA LYS A 58 12.95 15.84 -3.09
C LYS A 58 11.95 14.71 -2.79
N ALA A 59 12.37 13.45 -2.80
CA ALA A 59 11.48 12.30 -2.59
C ALA A 59 11.15 12.06 -1.10
N PHE A 60 12.10 12.31 -0.19
CA PHE A 60 11.95 11.99 1.23
C PHE A 60 11.75 13.21 2.13
N ARG A 61 12.57 14.26 2.00
CA ARG A 61 12.44 15.44 2.89
C ARG A 61 11.16 16.21 2.67
N SER A 62 10.63 16.23 1.45
CA SER A 62 9.30 16.81 1.16
C SER A 62 8.14 16.08 1.87
N LYS A 63 8.43 14.92 2.46
CA LYS A 63 7.50 14.06 3.22
C LYS A 63 7.97 13.87 4.66
N ASN A 64 8.72 14.82 5.22
CA ASN A 64 9.21 14.80 6.60
C ASN A 64 10.14 13.62 6.96
N VAL A 65 10.70 12.93 5.96
CA VAL A 65 11.70 11.88 6.20
C VAL A 65 13.08 12.49 5.96
N ASN A 66 13.83 12.73 7.03
CA ASN A 66 15.18 13.26 6.90
C ASN A 66 16.15 12.14 6.51
N VAL A 67 16.58 12.18 5.24
CA VAL A 67 17.61 11.30 4.70
C VAL A 67 18.84 12.15 4.41
N THR A 68 19.99 11.72 4.91
CA THR A 68 21.26 12.41 4.75
C THR A 68 22.32 11.48 4.19
N HIS A 69 23.24 12.06 3.42
CA HIS A 69 24.41 11.35 2.91
C HIS A 69 25.61 11.74 3.78
N GLN A 70 26.27 10.75 4.38
CA GLN A 70 27.47 10.96 5.21
C GLN A 70 28.65 10.23 4.56
N PHE A 71 29.76 10.95 4.38
CA PHE A 71 31.03 10.41 3.85
C PHE A 71 30.91 9.73 2.47
N TYR A 72 30.25 10.39 1.51
CA TYR A 72 30.22 10.04 0.09
C TYR A 72 29.68 8.65 -0.29
N SER A 73 29.21 7.86 0.68
CA SER A 73 28.66 6.54 0.40
C SER A 73 27.60 6.06 1.38
N ASN A 74 27.52 6.53 2.63
CA ASN A 74 26.50 6.03 3.55
C ASN A 74 25.26 6.91 3.57
N ILE A 75 24.10 6.28 3.46
CA ILE A 75 22.81 6.93 3.64
C ILE A 75 22.33 6.71 5.07
N TYR A 76 22.00 7.80 5.75
CA TYR A 76 21.43 7.80 7.10
C TYR A 76 20.01 8.35 7.08
N VAL A 77 19.15 7.77 7.91
CA VAL A 77 17.75 8.18 8.06
C VAL A 77 17.47 8.45 9.53
N ASP A 78 16.90 9.63 9.81
CA ASP A 78 16.38 9.92 11.14
C ASP A 78 15.10 9.10 11.34
N TYR A 79 15.15 8.18 12.29
CA TYR A 79 14.10 7.19 12.49
C TYR A 79 13.26 7.56 13.71
N GLU A 80 12.31 8.45 13.50
CA GLU A 80 11.32 8.90 14.48
C GLU A 80 10.03 8.04 14.42
N GLU A 81 9.11 8.27 15.35
CA GLU A 81 7.87 7.49 15.46
C GLU A 81 7.02 7.51 14.17
N ASP A 82 7.01 8.65 13.49
CA ASP A 82 6.25 8.91 12.27
C ASP A 82 6.99 8.52 10.99
N THR A 83 8.31 8.30 11.03
CA THR A 83 9.14 7.97 9.85
C THR A 83 8.57 6.77 9.09
N LEU A 84 8.12 5.73 9.81
CA LEU A 84 7.55 4.54 9.17
C LEU A 84 6.26 4.86 8.39
N ARG A 85 5.40 5.74 8.93
CA ARG A 85 4.15 6.15 8.28
C ARG A 85 4.44 6.92 7.00
N ASP A 86 5.38 7.84 7.06
CA ASP A 86 5.67 8.75 5.97
C ASP A 86 6.43 8.01 4.84
N VAL A 87 7.33 7.09 5.18
CA VAL A 87 7.98 6.19 4.22
C VAL A 87 6.97 5.28 3.52
N LEU A 88 5.95 4.78 4.22
CA LEU A 88 4.89 3.98 3.57
C LEU A 88 4.10 4.80 2.53
N LEU A 89 3.88 6.10 2.77
CA LEU A 89 3.24 7.00 1.79
C LEU A 89 4.13 7.26 0.57
N ILE A 90 5.43 7.43 0.79
CA ILE A 90 6.42 7.52 -0.29
C ILE A 90 6.36 6.23 -1.11
N ASN A 91 6.48 5.07 -0.45
CA ASN A 91 6.47 3.77 -1.13
C ASN A 91 5.21 3.57 -1.99
N LYS A 92 4.03 3.92 -1.47
CA LYS A 92 2.76 3.89 -2.20
C LYS A 92 2.77 4.77 -3.46
N THR A 93 3.39 5.94 -3.39
CA THR A 93 3.49 6.87 -4.52
C THR A 93 4.39 6.29 -5.61
N TRP A 94 5.56 5.78 -5.22
CA TRP A 94 6.59 5.32 -6.15
C TRP A 94 6.32 3.95 -6.74
N ILE A 95 5.49 3.11 -6.11
CA ILE A 95 5.07 1.82 -6.67
C ILE A 95 3.92 1.95 -7.68
N LYS A 96 3.28 3.12 -7.80
CA LYS A 96 2.11 3.36 -8.65
C LYS A 96 2.26 2.86 -10.09
N PRO A 97 3.40 3.05 -10.79
CA PRO A 97 3.56 2.54 -12.16
C PRO A 97 3.48 1.00 -12.26
N PHE A 98 3.83 0.28 -11.19
CA PHE A 98 3.78 -1.19 -11.16
C PHE A 98 2.40 -1.76 -10.81
N ILE A 99 1.47 -0.94 -10.31
CA ILE A 99 0.13 -1.41 -9.90
C ILE A 99 -0.65 -2.03 -11.06
N GLN A 100 -0.49 -1.53 -12.28
CA GLN A 100 -1.14 -2.14 -13.45
C GLN A 100 -0.65 -3.57 -13.70
N ARG A 101 0.66 -3.81 -13.52
CA ARG A 101 1.24 -5.16 -13.62
C ARG A 101 0.71 -6.07 -12.52
N LEU A 102 0.59 -5.58 -11.29
CA LEU A 102 -0.01 -6.34 -10.18
C LEU A 102 -1.47 -6.71 -10.45
N LYS A 103 -2.27 -5.79 -10.99
CA LYS A 103 -3.66 -6.07 -11.40
C LYS A 103 -3.75 -7.14 -12.48
N LYS A 104 -2.85 -7.10 -13.47
CA LYS A 104 -2.79 -8.11 -14.53
C LYS A 104 -2.45 -9.48 -13.95
N LEU A 105 -1.41 -9.55 -13.13
CA LEU A 105 -0.97 -10.77 -12.47
C LEU A 105 -2.06 -11.36 -11.56
N ASP A 106 -2.73 -10.54 -10.75
CA ASP A 106 -3.87 -10.95 -9.93
C ASP A 106 -4.98 -11.61 -10.78
N LYS A 107 -5.35 -10.97 -11.89
CA LYS A 107 -6.36 -11.50 -12.81
C LYS A 107 -5.95 -12.85 -13.41
N GLU A 108 -4.68 -13.01 -13.77
CA GLU A 108 -4.12 -14.25 -14.30
C GLU A 108 -4.13 -15.36 -13.23
N LYS A 109 -3.59 -15.08 -12.05
CA LYS A 109 -3.51 -16.03 -10.95
C LYS A 109 -4.89 -16.46 -10.43
N ARG A 110 -5.86 -15.54 -10.35
CA ARG A 110 -7.24 -15.91 -9.99
C ARG A 110 -7.92 -16.78 -11.04
N LYS A 111 -7.59 -16.62 -12.33
CA LYS A 111 -8.08 -17.53 -13.38
C LYS A 111 -7.46 -18.91 -13.25
N GLU A 112 -6.14 -18.99 -13.06
CA GLU A 112 -5.44 -20.26 -12.80
C GLU A 112 -6.02 -20.97 -11.58
N TRP A 113 -6.26 -20.24 -10.48
CA TRP A 113 -6.89 -20.77 -9.27
C TRP A 113 -8.28 -21.35 -9.54
N LYS A 114 -9.14 -20.62 -10.27
CA LYS A 114 -10.49 -21.08 -10.62
C LYS A 114 -10.44 -22.37 -11.45
N GLN A 115 -9.53 -22.46 -12.43
CA GLN A 115 -9.35 -23.68 -13.22
C GLN A 115 -8.89 -24.87 -12.37
N LYS A 116 -7.95 -24.64 -11.44
CA LYS A 116 -7.48 -25.66 -10.51
C LYS A 116 -8.61 -26.17 -9.60
N CYS A 117 -9.46 -25.27 -9.11
CA CYS A 117 -10.63 -25.63 -8.30
C CYS A 117 -11.64 -26.49 -9.07
N ILE A 118 -11.89 -26.17 -10.33
CA ILE A 118 -12.81 -26.94 -11.19
C ILE A 118 -12.25 -28.34 -11.47
N ASN A 119 -10.96 -28.43 -11.77
CA ASN A 119 -10.33 -29.68 -12.22
C ASN A 119 -9.95 -30.63 -11.07
N SER A 120 -9.90 -30.14 -9.82
CA SER A 120 -9.51 -30.96 -8.67
C SER A 120 -10.21 -30.52 -7.37
N PRO A 121 -11.55 -30.60 -7.30
CA PRO A 121 -12.34 -30.11 -6.17
C PRO A 121 -11.97 -30.75 -4.82
N HIS A 122 -11.45 -31.99 -4.82
CA HIS A 122 -11.04 -32.71 -3.60
C HIS A 122 -9.60 -32.41 -3.14
N SER A 123 -8.77 -31.71 -3.94
CA SER A 123 -7.39 -31.34 -3.55
C SER A 123 -7.23 -29.86 -3.18
N VAL A 124 -8.26 -29.04 -3.43
CA VAL A 124 -8.23 -27.64 -3.09
C VAL A 124 -8.52 -27.48 -1.60
N ASP A 125 -7.51 -27.02 -0.86
CA ASP A 125 -7.64 -26.57 0.52
C ASP A 125 -8.76 -25.52 0.61
N GLU A 126 -9.91 -25.90 1.18
CA GLU A 126 -11.08 -25.04 1.34
C GLU A 126 -10.72 -23.72 2.03
N LYS A 127 -9.74 -23.74 2.95
CA LYS A 127 -9.25 -22.54 3.64
C LYS A 127 -8.44 -21.64 2.72
N LYS A 128 -7.64 -22.22 1.81
CA LYS A 128 -6.96 -21.48 0.75
C LYS A 128 -7.97 -20.81 -0.18
N ASN A 129 -9.02 -21.53 -0.58
CA ASN A 129 -10.09 -20.96 -1.41
C ASN A 129 -10.83 -19.83 -0.68
N HIS A 130 -11.22 -20.04 0.57
CA HIS A 130 -11.87 -19.02 1.39
C HIS A 130 -10.99 -17.77 1.54
N LEU A 131 -9.70 -17.95 1.85
CA LEU A 131 -8.76 -16.85 1.99
C LEU A 131 -8.65 -16.04 0.69
N ILE A 132 -8.43 -16.69 -0.45
CA ILE A 132 -8.29 -16.02 -1.76
C ILE A 132 -9.54 -15.21 -2.11
N ASN A 133 -10.73 -15.74 -1.82
CA ASN A 133 -11.99 -15.08 -2.16
C ASN A 133 -12.39 -13.99 -1.17
N ASN A 134 -11.88 -14.01 0.07
CA ASN A 134 -12.27 -13.08 1.14
C ASN A 134 -11.13 -12.18 1.62
N ILE A 135 -9.96 -12.20 0.97
CA ILE A 135 -8.78 -11.45 1.44
C ILE A 135 -9.07 -9.95 1.58
N GLU A 136 -9.90 -9.36 0.72
CA GLU A 136 -10.25 -7.93 0.81
C GLU A 136 -11.04 -7.59 2.07
N ASN A 137 -11.82 -8.53 2.60
CA ASN A 137 -12.55 -8.36 3.85
C ASN A 137 -11.63 -8.58 5.07
N ILE A 138 -10.66 -9.49 4.94
CA ILE A 138 -9.73 -9.83 6.02
C ILE A 138 -8.61 -8.78 6.14
N LEU A 139 -8.05 -8.36 5.01
CA LEU A 139 -6.92 -7.47 4.85
C LEU A 139 -7.11 -6.62 3.58
N PRO A 140 -7.92 -5.54 3.64
CA PRO A 140 -8.30 -4.75 2.48
C PRO A 140 -7.13 -4.22 1.65
N SER A 141 -6.01 -3.95 2.31
CA SER A 141 -4.83 -3.38 1.67
C SER A 141 -4.00 -4.41 0.87
N PHE A 142 -4.26 -5.72 1.02
CA PHE A 142 -3.51 -6.82 0.38
C PHE A 142 -4.42 -7.61 -0.58
N LYS A 143 -4.78 -6.99 -1.70
CA LYS A 143 -5.81 -7.50 -2.61
C LYS A 143 -5.31 -8.22 -3.86
N TYR A 144 -4.03 -8.06 -4.20
CA TYR A 144 -3.46 -8.63 -5.43
C TYR A 144 -2.90 -10.03 -5.18
N LEU A 145 -3.51 -11.07 -5.71
CA LEU A 145 -2.99 -12.44 -5.66
C LEU A 145 -1.73 -12.56 -6.54
N ILE A 146 -0.58 -12.85 -5.93
CA ILE A 146 0.71 -12.94 -6.62
C ILE A 146 1.04 -14.39 -6.97
N ASP A 147 0.88 -15.28 -5.99
CA ASP A 147 1.11 -16.70 -6.17
C ASP A 147 0.35 -17.53 -5.13
N PHE A 148 0.17 -18.83 -5.37
CA PHE A 148 -0.65 -19.71 -4.52
C PHE A 148 -0.20 -21.18 -4.44
N GLU A 149 0.99 -21.55 -4.94
CA GLU A 149 1.44 -22.95 -5.01
C GLU A 149 1.45 -23.64 -3.64
N VAL A 150 2.47 -23.39 -2.83
CA VAL A 150 2.60 -23.97 -1.49
C VAL A 150 1.86 -23.09 -0.48
N PHE A 151 2.14 -21.80 -0.50
CA PHE A 151 1.52 -20.75 0.31
C PHE A 151 0.79 -19.75 -0.60
N VAL A 152 0.03 -18.84 -0.01
CA VAL A 152 -0.63 -17.77 -0.77
C VAL A 152 0.13 -16.47 -0.57
N ILE A 153 0.46 -15.77 -1.65
CA ILE A 153 1.09 -14.47 -1.62
C ILE A 153 0.10 -13.42 -2.08
N PHE A 154 -0.07 -12.36 -1.28
CA PHE A 154 -0.81 -11.17 -1.69
C PHE A 154 0.07 -9.92 -1.69
N GLY A 155 -0.09 -9.08 -2.70
CA GLY A 155 0.55 -7.78 -2.81
C GLY A 155 -0.37 -6.64 -2.38
N SER A 156 0.25 -5.57 -1.89
CA SER A 156 -0.42 -4.31 -1.53
C SER A 156 -0.10 -3.17 -2.50
N GLU A 157 -0.90 -2.11 -2.45
CA GLU A 157 -0.59 -0.85 -3.14
C GLU A 157 0.60 -0.10 -2.54
N HIS A 158 1.18 -0.60 -1.45
CA HIS A 158 2.36 -0.04 -0.80
C HIS A 158 3.63 -0.78 -1.17
N GLY A 159 3.61 -1.70 -2.14
CA GLY A 159 4.79 -2.49 -2.51
C GLY A 159 5.26 -3.44 -1.42
N ILE A 160 4.35 -3.90 -0.56
CA ILE A 160 4.60 -4.87 0.52
C ILE A 160 3.82 -6.12 0.20
N TYR A 161 4.47 -7.27 0.33
CA TYR A 161 3.85 -8.58 0.12
C TYR A 161 3.58 -9.25 1.45
N ILE A 162 2.48 -9.99 1.51
CA ILE A 162 2.14 -10.84 2.64
C ILE A 162 2.06 -12.28 2.17
N ILE A 163 2.74 -13.16 2.90
CA ILE A 163 2.73 -14.60 2.67
C ILE A 163 1.88 -15.23 3.75
N VAL A 164 0.92 -16.02 3.31
CA VAL A 164 -0.07 -16.64 4.17
C VAL A 164 0.01 -18.15 4.00
N GLU A 165 0.42 -18.81 5.08
CA GLU A 165 0.29 -20.25 5.19
C GLU A 165 -1.14 -20.60 5.62
N THR A 166 -1.83 -21.44 4.85
CA THR A 166 -3.19 -21.90 5.17
C THR A 166 -3.13 -23.29 5.77
N LYS A 167 -3.80 -23.49 6.92
CA LYS A 167 -3.92 -24.82 7.53
C LYS A 167 -5.26 -25.02 8.20
N ASN A 168 -5.72 -26.26 8.13
CA ASN A 168 -6.81 -26.74 8.98
C ASN A 168 -6.23 -27.51 10.17
N LEU A 169 -6.56 -27.07 11.39
CA LEU A 169 -6.26 -27.79 12.61
C LEU A 169 -7.53 -28.47 13.11
N ASP A 170 -7.85 -29.62 12.53
CA ASP A 170 -8.87 -30.52 13.07
C ASP A 170 -8.23 -31.37 14.16
N THR A 171 -8.57 -31.09 15.42
CA THR A 171 -8.14 -31.95 16.54
C THR A 171 -9.26 -32.07 17.55
N ASN A 172 -9.55 -33.31 17.96
CA ASN A 172 -10.58 -33.64 18.96
C ASN A 172 -10.15 -33.20 20.37
N TYR A 173 -11.16 -32.87 21.18
CA TYR A 173 -11.10 -32.18 22.48
C TYR A 173 -10.17 -32.81 23.55
N GLY A 174 -9.25 -32.03 24.15
CA GLY A 174 -8.53 -32.43 25.39
C GLY A 174 -7.41 -31.48 25.91
N ARG A 175 -6.85 -31.72 27.11
CA ARG A 175 -5.70 -30.95 27.67
C ARG A 175 -4.38 -31.22 26.90
N SER A 176 -4.19 -32.43 26.41
CA SER A 176 -3.09 -32.83 25.51
C SER A 176 -3.12 -32.08 24.17
N GLU A 177 -4.31 -31.66 23.73
CA GLU A 177 -4.53 -30.91 22.49
C GLU A 177 -3.97 -29.49 22.55
N ARG A 178 -4.06 -28.80 23.70
CA ARG A 178 -3.47 -27.44 23.83
C ARG A 178 -1.97 -27.48 23.59
N LEU A 179 -1.29 -28.53 24.07
CA LEU A 179 0.12 -28.76 23.81
C LEU A 179 0.37 -29.07 22.33
N VAL A 180 -0.43 -29.95 21.72
CA VAL A 180 -0.34 -30.27 20.27
C VAL A 180 -0.58 -29.02 19.40
N LYS A 181 -1.59 -28.19 19.72
CA LYS A 181 -1.87 -26.92 19.04
C LYS A 181 -0.72 -25.94 19.20
N ASN A 182 -0.09 -25.86 20.38
CA ASN A 182 1.06 -24.99 20.59
C ASN A 182 2.30 -25.47 19.83
N VAL A 183 2.57 -26.78 19.81
CA VAL A 183 3.66 -27.38 19.02
C VAL A 183 3.42 -27.17 17.53
N ALA A 184 2.21 -27.43 17.04
CA ALA A 184 1.82 -27.19 15.66
C ALA A 184 2.00 -25.72 15.27
N ARG A 185 1.51 -24.79 16.10
CA ARG A 185 1.71 -23.33 15.91
C ARG A 185 3.20 -22.95 15.85
N ASN A 186 4.04 -23.55 16.69
CA ASN A 186 5.49 -23.29 16.66
C ASN A 186 6.13 -23.82 15.38
N ASN A 187 5.75 -25.03 14.93
CA ASN A 187 6.22 -25.58 13.66
C ASN A 187 5.78 -24.71 12.47
N PHE A 188 4.57 -24.16 12.51
CA PHE A 188 4.07 -23.24 11.48
C PHE A 188 4.82 -21.92 11.47
N LYS A 189 5.17 -21.37 12.64
CA LYS A 189 6.06 -20.20 12.71
C LYS A 189 7.42 -20.47 12.05
N ILE A 190 7.98 -21.67 12.23
CA ILE A 190 9.26 -22.05 11.60
C ILE A 190 9.10 -22.16 10.08
N GLN A 191 8.01 -22.75 9.59
CA GLN A 191 7.74 -22.87 8.15
C GLN A 191 7.48 -21.51 7.50
N ALA A 192 6.61 -20.69 8.08
CA ALA A 192 6.34 -19.32 7.62
C ALA A 192 7.63 -18.49 7.51
N LYS A 193 8.55 -18.60 8.48
CA LYS A 193 9.87 -17.94 8.43
C LYS A 193 10.72 -18.41 7.24
N LYS A 194 10.73 -19.71 6.93
CA LYS A 194 11.44 -20.23 5.75
C LYS A 194 10.85 -19.66 4.46
N TYR A 195 9.52 -19.61 4.35
CA TYR A 195 8.86 -19.06 3.16
C TYR A 195 9.08 -17.56 3.01
N LYS A 196 9.09 -16.80 4.12
CA LYS A 196 9.48 -15.40 4.12
C LYS A 196 10.89 -15.20 3.58
N GLN A 197 11.82 -16.10 3.89
CA GLN A 197 13.20 -16.03 3.38
C GLN A 197 13.24 -16.29 1.87
N PHE A 198 12.59 -17.36 1.39
CA PHE A 198 12.50 -17.64 -0.05
C PHE A 198 11.90 -16.48 -0.85
N ALA A 199 10.80 -15.93 -0.37
CA ALA A 199 10.14 -14.82 -1.06
C ALA A 199 10.92 -13.50 -0.98
N LYS A 200 11.76 -13.29 0.04
CA LYS A 200 12.69 -12.14 0.06
C LYS A 200 13.79 -12.27 -0.99
N GLU A 201 14.20 -13.49 -1.30
CA GLU A 201 15.19 -13.77 -2.34
C GLU A 201 14.57 -13.60 -3.74
N GLU A 202 13.29 -13.95 -3.89
CA GLU A 202 12.55 -13.80 -5.15
C GLU A 202 12.06 -12.37 -5.39
N PHE A 203 11.54 -11.70 -4.35
CA PHE A 203 10.94 -10.38 -4.44
C PHE A 203 11.78 -9.36 -3.68
N ILE A 204 12.30 -8.36 -4.40
CA ILE A 204 13.04 -7.21 -3.84
C ILE A 204 12.05 -6.23 -3.19
N VAL A 205 11.27 -6.71 -2.22
CA VAL A 205 10.24 -5.96 -1.49
C VAL A 205 10.21 -6.39 -0.04
N LYS A 206 9.55 -5.59 0.82
CA LYS A 206 9.25 -6.02 2.18
C LYS A 206 8.22 -7.16 2.13
N VAL A 207 8.55 -8.26 2.79
CA VAL A 207 7.68 -9.44 2.94
C VAL A 207 7.26 -9.58 4.40
N ILE A 208 5.95 -9.75 4.61
CA ILE A 208 5.31 -10.02 5.90
C ILE A 208 4.86 -11.48 5.95
N GLU A 209 5.10 -12.12 7.08
CA GLU A 209 4.65 -13.50 7.34
C GLU A 209 3.35 -13.53 8.15
N ALA A 210 2.43 -14.38 7.70
CA ALA A 210 1.16 -14.62 8.36
C ALA A 210 0.72 -16.08 8.23
N PHE A 211 -0.19 -16.47 9.10
CA PHE A 211 -0.87 -17.77 9.03
C PHE A 211 -2.38 -17.58 9.13
N TYR A 212 -3.10 -18.41 8.39
CA TYR A 212 -4.55 -18.49 8.35
C TYR A 212 -4.98 -19.88 8.80
N ILE A 213 -5.39 -19.98 10.07
CA ILE A 213 -5.71 -21.24 10.73
C ILE A 213 -7.15 -21.19 11.19
N ASN A 214 -7.98 -22.14 10.74
CA ASN A 214 -9.40 -22.23 11.11
C ASN A 214 -10.11 -20.86 11.06
N GLU A 215 -9.87 -20.11 9.96
CA GLU A 215 -10.39 -18.75 9.72
C GLU A 215 -9.84 -17.61 10.59
N SER A 216 -8.90 -17.91 11.49
CA SER A 216 -8.16 -16.89 12.23
C SER A 216 -6.91 -16.47 11.46
N PHE A 217 -6.86 -15.20 11.08
CA PHE A 217 -5.67 -14.58 10.47
C PHE A 217 -4.73 -14.04 11.56
N THR A 218 -3.45 -14.41 11.50
CA THR A 218 -2.45 -13.91 12.46
C THR A 218 -1.14 -13.54 11.79
N ILE A 219 -0.62 -12.37 12.15
CA ILE A 219 0.70 -11.88 11.74
C ILE A 219 1.72 -12.28 12.82
N VAL A 220 2.83 -12.88 12.41
CA VAL A 220 3.81 -13.44 13.36
C VAL A 220 4.57 -12.33 14.08
N ASP A 221 5.16 -11.41 13.32
CA ASP A 221 6.06 -10.38 13.82
C ASP A 221 5.33 -9.13 14.34
N LYS A 222 5.81 -8.56 15.45
CA LYS A 222 5.19 -7.39 16.11
C LYS A 222 5.34 -6.10 15.30
N GLN A 223 6.48 -5.90 14.64
CA GLN A 223 6.69 -4.78 13.75
C GLN A 223 5.81 -4.90 12.50
N ASP A 224 5.72 -6.09 11.92
CA ASP A 224 4.87 -6.32 10.75
C ASP A 224 3.38 -6.02 11.08
N ARG A 225 2.94 -6.29 12.33
CA ARG A 225 1.63 -5.83 12.82
C ARG A 225 1.49 -4.31 12.84
N LYS A 226 2.52 -3.56 13.26
CA LYS A 226 2.51 -2.08 13.22
C LYS A 226 2.40 -1.58 11.78
N ILE A 227 3.18 -2.15 10.85
CA ILE A 227 3.13 -1.83 9.42
C ILE A 227 1.71 -2.03 8.86
N ILE A 228 1.10 -3.19 9.11
CA ILE A 228 -0.25 -3.50 8.63
C ILE A 228 -1.30 -2.54 9.19
N ARG A 229 -1.21 -2.18 10.49
CA ARG A 229 -2.11 -1.19 11.10
C ARG A 229 -2.00 0.18 10.40
N ILE A 230 -0.79 0.64 10.13
CA ILE A 230 -0.56 1.92 9.45
C ILE A 230 -1.15 1.88 8.03
N ILE A 231 -0.87 0.82 7.27
CA ILE A 231 -1.35 0.65 5.90
C ILE A 231 -2.88 0.62 5.85
N ASN A 232 -3.52 -0.15 6.75
CA ASN A 232 -4.98 -0.21 6.83
C ASN A 232 -5.59 1.13 7.27
N PHE A 233 -4.96 1.85 8.21
CA PHE A 233 -5.39 3.19 8.59
C PHE A 233 -5.34 4.15 7.39
N GLN A 234 -4.25 4.14 6.62
CA GLN A 234 -4.11 4.96 5.41
C GLN A 234 -5.14 4.59 4.34
N HIS A 235 -5.51 3.31 4.21
CA HIS A 235 -6.57 2.86 3.32
C HIS A 235 -7.93 3.46 3.74
N VAL A 236 -8.27 3.38 5.03
CA VAL A 236 -9.51 3.94 5.58
C VAL A 236 -9.55 5.46 5.44
N VAL A 237 -8.49 6.18 5.81
CA VAL A 237 -8.39 7.64 5.64
C VAL A 237 -8.51 8.03 4.17
N GLY A 238 -7.89 7.28 3.26
CA GLY A 238 -8.04 7.50 1.82
C GLY A 238 -9.48 7.37 1.34
N ILE A 239 -10.24 6.40 1.85
CA ILE A 239 -11.67 6.24 1.54
C ILE A 239 -12.47 7.44 2.07
N TRP A 240 -12.29 7.82 3.33
CA TRP A 240 -13.00 8.96 3.92
C TRP A 240 -12.68 10.28 3.21
N GLY A 241 -11.42 10.49 2.79
CA GLY A 241 -11.04 11.64 2.00
C GLY A 241 -11.76 11.71 0.65
N LEU A 242 -11.95 10.56 -0.02
CA LEU A 242 -12.71 10.49 -1.27
C LEU A 242 -14.21 10.76 -1.07
N ILE A 243 -14.80 10.24 0.02
CA ILE A 243 -16.19 10.52 0.37
C ILE A 243 -16.38 12.02 0.60
N TYR A 244 -15.51 12.63 1.40
CA TYR A 244 -15.57 14.06 1.70
C TYR A 244 -15.40 14.93 0.45
N LEU A 245 -14.48 14.59 -0.45
CA LEU A 245 -14.31 15.31 -1.73
C LEU A 245 -15.54 15.21 -2.62
N ASN A 246 -16.18 14.04 -2.69
CA ASN A 246 -17.42 13.85 -3.45
C ASN A 246 -18.58 14.66 -2.86
N GLU A 247 -18.72 14.70 -1.53
CA GLU A 247 -19.72 15.53 -0.86
C GLU A 247 -19.49 17.02 -1.12
N MET A 248 -18.25 17.49 -1.00
CA MET A 248 -17.89 18.88 -1.33
C MET A 248 -18.19 19.23 -2.79
N PHE A 249 -17.90 18.32 -3.72
CA PHE A 249 -18.21 18.52 -5.13
C PHE A 249 -19.72 18.61 -5.39
N LEU A 250 -20.53 17.78 -4.71
CA LEU A 250 -21.99 17.85 -4.78
C LEU A 250 -22.54 19.18 -4.24
N ILE A 251 -22.00 19.68 -3.13
CA ILE A 251 -22.37 20.99 -2.57
C ILE A 251 -22.02 22.11 -3.56
N LEU A 252 -20.81 22.10 -4.13
CA LEU A 252 -20.35 23.13 -5.06
C LEU A 252 -21.21 23.17 -6.33
N THR A 253 -21.49 22.01 -6.92
CA THR A 253 -22.32 21.89 -8.12
C THR A 253 -23.75 22.33 -7.86
N SER A 254 -24.32 21.99 -6.70
CA SER A 254 -25.65 22.45 -6.28
C SER A 254 -25.70 23.98 -6.11
N ALA A 255 -24.67 24.59 -5.51
CA ALA A 255 -24.56 26.03 -5.37
C ALA A 255 -24.46 26.74 -6.72
N LEU A 256 -23.68 26.21 -7.66
CA LEU A 256 -23.56 26.74 -9.02
C LEU A 256 -24.90 26.68 -9.78
N ILE A 257 -25.65 25.58 -9.65
CA ILE A 257 -26.99 25.45 -10.23
C ILE A 257 -27.94 26.50 -9.65
N LEU A 258 -27.92 26.70 -8.33
CA LEU A 258 -28.75 27.72 -7.68
C LEU A 258 -28.42 29.12 -8.19
N VAL A 259 -27.13 29.47 -8.29
CA VAL A 259 -26.68 30.75 -8.84
C VAL A 259 -27.15 30.91 -10.29
N ALA A 260 -27.05 29.87 -11.12
CA ALA A 260 -27.53 29.90 -12.50
C ALA A 260 -29.05 30.13 -12.57
N ILE A 261 -29.84 29.47 -11.72
CA ILE A 261 -31.29 29.66 -11.63
C ILE A 261 -31.61 31.09 -11.23
N VAL A 262 -31.00 31.62 -10.15
CA VAL A 262 -31.22 32.99 -9.69
C VAL A 262 -30.86 34.00 -10.78
N THR A 263 -29.73 33.81 -11.46
CA THR A 263 -29.28 34.69 -12.54
C THR A 263 -30.25 34.65 -13.73
N THR A 264 -30.76 33.46 -14.09
CA THR A 264 -31.75 33.28 -15.17
C THR A 264 -33.10 33.91 -14.80
N CYS A 265 -33.55 33.76 -13.56
CA CYS A 265 -34.77 34.39 -13.05
C CYS A 265 -34.64 35.91 -13.01
N TYR A 266 -33.49 36.44 -12.57
CA TYR A 266 -33.22 37.87 -12.52
C TYR A 266 -33.17 38.50 -13.91
N THR A 267 -32.46 37.88 -14.85
CA THR A 267 -32.42 38.33 -16.26
C THR A 267 -33.79 38.28 -16.93
N ARG A 268 -34.58 37.22 -16.71
CA ARG A 268 -35.96 37.15 -17.22
C ARG A 268 -36.88 38.19 -16.57
N GLY A 269 -36.73 38.44 -15.28
CA GLY A 269 -37.49 39.48 -14.57
C GLY A 269 -37.19 40.88 -15.09
N ILE A 270 -35.91 41.19 -15.37
CA ILE A 270 -35.52 42.45 -16.00
C ILE A 270 -36.13 42.57 -17.40
N ASN A 271 -36.05 41.52 -18.23
CA ASN A 271 -36.61 41.56 -19.58
C ASN A 271 -38.13 41.77 -19.58
N GLY A 272 -38.87 41.15 -18.64
CA GLY A 272 -40.31 41.37 -18.51
C GLY A 272 -40.68 42.79 -18.04
N VAL A 273 -39.81 43.47 -17.29
CA VAL A 273 -40.02 44.89 -16.92
C VAL A 273 -39.79 45.81 -18.11
N PHE A 274 -38.81 45.52 -18.97
CA PHE A 274 -38.58 46.28 -20.20
C PHE A 274 -39.75 46.14 -21.19
N GLU A 275 -40.33 44.94 -21.34
CA GLU A 275 -41.53 44.75 -22.18
C GLU A 275 -42.73 45.56 -21.69
N ILE A 276 -42.96 45.63 -20.37
CA ILE A 276 -44.05 46.44 -19.78
C ILE A 276 -43.79 47.94 -19.96
N ILE A 277 -42.54 48.40 -19.87
CA ILE A 277 -42.19 49.81 -20.07
C ILE A 277 -42.38 50.21 -21.54
N ASP A 278 -42.02 49.36 -22.50
CA ASP A 278 -42.24 49.61 -23.92
C ASP A 278 -43.74 49.66 -24.26
N GLU A 279 -44.58 48.82 -23.63
CA GLU A 279 -46.03 48.80 -23.83
C GLU A 279 -46.75 50.01 -23.17
N ILE A 280 -46.18 50.58 -22.10
CA ILE A 280 -46.69 51.81 -21.46
C ILE A 280 -46.27 53.09 -22.21
N THR A 281 -45.19 53.04 -22.99
CA THR A 281 -44.61 54.22 -23.67
C THR A 281 -44.98 54.34 -25.15
N SER A 282 -45.73 53.38 -25.72
CA SER A 282 -46.31 53.42 -27.07
C SER A 282 -47.76 53.93 -27.06
#